data_AF-A0A0S8D1I7-F1
#
_entry.id   AF-A0A0S8D1I7-F1
#
_cell.length_a   1.000
_cell.length_b   1.000
_cell.length_c   1.000
_cell.angle_alpha   90.00
_cell.angle_beta   90.00
_cell.angle_gamma   90.00
#
_symmetry.space_group_name_H-M   'P 1'
#
loop_
_entity.id
_entity.type
_entity.pdbx_description
1 polymer ?
#
loop_
_entity_poly.entity_id
_entity_poly.type
_entity_poly.pdbx_seq_one_letter_code
_entity_poly.pdbx_strand_id
1 'polypeptide(L)'
;MTGLFSKIVLGIVPVVGTVYVTHIPEYLDLAVYKEQYLALVLALLLISTFLTVPATKGASREKLPWYDAVLVLLSMLTGGYVVVLYGEITPTLGYLMTHRIIFAAIMIILVLEAARRLVGWPIVIIGILLILYAPYAYLLPGVMSARMIPWSRVLTNLYLSPGSLLGIPLGVAGTIVFSFIFFGRLLFSVGGGRFLSELALALMGRYRGGPAKVAIVASSLFGSLSGSASANVAMTGIITIPLMKKIGYKPHVAGAIEAVASTGGLIMPPIMAATAFIMAELLDVPYPTVAIAAFVPAVLYYVAVFAQVHLEALKEGLKGLPREDIPSLKRVMKQGWFYLIPAAVLLYCLFVLYMQPSTSALYAVGTTALVSLFKKRTREIVMGKAWTILQDTTRGLLEVGIICAIAGLVIGSISLTGLGLSLSDALVTLSG
;
A
#
# COMPACT_ATOMS: atom_id res chain seq x y z
N MET A 1 25.55 12.67 8.87
CA MET A 1 25.40 12.36 7.43
C MET A 1 24.22 11.42 7.13
N THR A 2 23.96 10.41 7.96
CA THR A 2 22.87 9.41 7.77
C THR A 2 21.47 10.00 7.68
N GLY A 3 21.15 11.01 8.50
CA GLY A 3 19.83 11.65 8.48
C GLY A 3 19.51 12.46 7.21
N LEU A 4 20.53 13.07 6.58
CA LEU A 4 20.32 13.85 5.35
C LEU A 4 20.17 12.92 4.14
N PHE A 5 21.04 11.92 4.02
CA PHE A 5 20.97 10.92 2.95
C PHE A 5 19.65 10.16 2.96
N SER A 6 19.20 9.68 4.13
CA SER A 6 17.91 9.02 4.28
C SER A 6 16.74 9.91 3.84
N LYS A 7 16.73 11.18 4.25
CA LYS A 7 15.71 12.15 3.82
C LYS A 7 15.73 12.39 2.31
N ILE A 8 16.91 12.34 1.68
CA ILE A 8 17.05 12.50 0.24
C ILE A 8 16.43 11.32 -0.50
N VAL A 9 16.84 10.10 -0.16
CA VAL A 9 16.35 8.88 -0.81
C VAL A 9 14.84 8.74 -0.66
N LEU A 10 14.30 8.98 0.55
CA LEU A 10 12.87 8.96 0.79
C LEU A 10 12.09 9.97 -0.06
N GLY A 11 12.67 11.13 -0.37
CA GLY A 11 12.02 12.13 -1.22
C GLY A 11 12.13 11.83 -2.72
N ILE A 12 13.08 10.99 -3.15
CA ILE A 12 13.29 10.63 -4.55
C ILE A 12 12.25 9.63 -5.04
N VAL A 13 11.85 8.64 -4.23
CA VAL A 13 10.88 7.60 -4.63
C VAL A 13 9.59 8.18 -5.23
N PRO A 14 8.92 9.17 -4.60
CA PRO A 14 7.71 9.76 -5.15
C PRO A 14 7.93 10.60 -6.39
N VAL A 15 9.12 11.22 -6.51
CA VAL A 15 9.48 11.99 -7.72
C VAL A 15 9.62 11.04 -8.90
N VAL A 16 10.37 9.94 -8.73
CA VAL A 16 10.52 8.90 -9.75
C VAL A 16 9.16 8.29 -10.12
N GLY A 17 8.32 7.99 -9.12
CA GLY A 17 6.97 7.48 -9.35
C GLY A 17 6.08 8.45 -10.12
N THR A 18 6.10 9.73 -9.75
CA THR A 18 5.31 10.77 -10.43
C THR A 18 5.77 10.96 -11.87
N VAL A 19 7.08 11.01 -12.12
CA VAL A 19 7.66 11.16 -13.47
C VAL A 19 7.26 10.00 -14.37
N TYR A 20 7.30 8.77 -13.85
CA TYR A 20 6.90 7.60 -14.62
C TYR A 20 5.41 7.57 -14.93
N VAL A 21 4.55 7.77 -13.93
CA VAL A 21 3.08 7.73 -14.10
C VAL A 21 2.55 8.87 -14.98
N THR A 22 3.28 10.00 -15.06
CA THR A 22 2.93 11.11 -15.95
C THR A 22 3.46 10.94 -17.38
N HIS A 23 4.08 9.79 -17.70
CA HIS A 23 4.63 9.48 -19.02
C HIS A 23 5.65 10.50 -19.54
N ILE A 24 6.32 11.25 -18.64
CA ILE A 24 7.36 12.23 -19.01
C ILE A 24 8.50 11.59 -19.82
N PRO A 25 9.00 10.39 -19.50
CA PRO A 25 10.04 9.75 -20.31
C PRO A 25 9.62 9.54 -21.77
N GLU A 26 8.36 9.19 -22.02
CA GLU A 26 7.82 9.00 -23.37
C GLU A 26 7.75 10.33 -24.14
N TYR A 27 7.37 11.42 -23.47
CA TYR A 27 7.41 12.77 -24.06
C TYR A 27 8.84 13.27 -24.37
N LEU A 28 9.85 12.68 -23.75
CA LEU A 28 11.27 13.00 -23.97
C LEU A 28 11.96 12.00 -24.93
N ASP A 29 11.20 11.14 -25.62
CA ASP A 29 11.70 10.07 -26.49
C ASP A 29 12.69 9.10 -25.79
N LEU A 30 12.57 8.95 -24.46
CA LEU A 30 13.35 7.99 -23.68
C LEU A 30 12.61 6.66 -23.55
N ALA A 31 13.08 5.65 -24.27
CA ALA A 31 12.55 4.28 -24.15
C ALA A 31 12.98 3.66 -22.82
N VAL A 32 12.06 3.58 -21.85
CA VAL A 32 12.27 2.94 -20.55
C VAL A 32 11.34 1.74 -20.42
N TYR A 33 11.92 0.55 -20.25
CA TYR A 33 11.12 -0.66 -20.00
C TYR A 33 10.44 -0.58 -18.63
N LYS A 34 9.24 -1.16 -18.51
CA LYS A 34 8.49 -1.23 -17.24
C LYS A 34 9.36 -1.82 -16.13
N GLU A 35 10.11 -2.86 -16.42
CA GLU A 35 10.95 -3.58 -15.46
C GLU A 35 12.16 -2.76 -15.00
N GLN A 36 12.70 -1.86 -15.83
CA GLN A 36 13.74 -0.91 -15.38
C GLN A 36 13.18 0.04 -14.33
N TYR A 37 11.99 0.57 -14.55
CA TYR A 37 11.31 1.41 -13.57
C TYR A 37 11.01 0.63 -12.28
N LEU A 38 10.48 -0.59 -12.38
CA LEU A 38 10.16 -1.40 -11.20
C LEU A 38 11.41 -1.80 -10.41
N ALA A 39 12.51 -2.13 -11.08
CA ALA A 39 13.79 -2.39 -10.43
C ALA A 39 14.32 -1.15 -9.72
N LEU A 40 14.19 0.03 -10.33
CA LEU A 40 14.57 1.29 -9.69
C LEU A 40 13.74 1.56 -8.44
N VAL A 41 12.42 1.42 -8.53
CA VAL A 41 11.51 1.61 -7.38
C VAL A 41 11.84 0.63 -6.27
N LEU A 42 11.99 -0.67 -6.58
CA LEU A 42 12.35 -1.69 -5.59
C LEU A 42 13.69 -1.38 -4.92
N ALA A 43 14.71 -1.00 -5.69
CA ALA A 43 16.02 -0.63 -5.15
C ALA A 43 15.90 0.54 -4.17
N LEU A 44 15.18 1.60 -4.55
CA LEU A 44 14.97 2.77 -3.70
C LEU A 44 14.14 2.43 -2.45
N LEU A 45 13.16 1.53 -2.55
CA LEU A 45 12.40 1.04 -1.40
C LEU A 45 13.29 0.25 -0.45
N LEU A 46 14.11 -0.68 -0.94
CA LEU A 46 15.07 -1.44 -0.13
C LEU A 46 16.07 -0.53 0.58
N ILE A 47 16.68 0.41 -0.15
CA ILE A 47 17.59 1.42 0.42
C ILE A 47 16.86 2.21 1.50
N SER A 48 15.65 2.69 1.22
CA SER A 48 14.83 3.43 2.18
C SER A 48 14.50 2.59 3.43
N THR A 49 14.20 1.30 3.27
CA THR A 49 13.95 0.38 4.38
C THR A 49 15.18 0.22 5.26
N PHE A 50 16.35 -0.10 4.69
CA PHE A 50 17.56 -0.33 5.47
C PHE A 50 18.11 0.94 6.13
N LEU A 51 17.81 2.12 5.58
CA LEU A 51 18.17 3.40 6.20
C LEU A 51 17.23 3.84 7.34
N THR A 52 15.97 3.39 7.33
CA THR A 52 14.93 3.92 8.23
C THR A 52 14.45 2.93 9.27
N VAL A 53 14.54 1.62 8.99
CA VAL A 53 14.00 0.56 9.83
C VAL A 53 15.16 -0.24 10.44
N PRO A 54 15.37 -0.15 11.76
CA PRO A 54 16.45 -0.86 12.43
C PRO A 54 16.25 -2.38 12.38
N ALA A 55 17.35 -3.14 12.33
CA ALA A 55 17.30 -4.61 12.24
C ALA A 55 16.67 -5.30 13.47
N THR A 56 16.79 -4.68 14.65
CA THR A 56 16.35 -5.22 15.94
C THR A 56 15.72 -4.12 16.78
N LYS A 57 14.72 -4.47 17.62
CA LYS A 57 13.98 -3.52 18.47
C LYS A 57 14.86 -2.68 19.42
N GLY A 58 16.09 -3.12 19.71
CA GLY A 58 17.06 -2.42 20.57
C GLY A 58 18.26 -1.77 19.85
N ALA A 59 18.29 -1.74 18.51
CA ALA A 59 19.41 -1.14 17.79
C ALA A 59 19.37 0.40 17.87
N SER A 60 20.54 1.03 18.06
CA SER A 60 20.66 2.50 18.12
C SER A 60 20.20 3.15 16.83
N ARG A 61 19.40 4.22 16.96
CA ARG A 61 18.88 5.03 15.84
C ARG A 61 19.82 6.18 15.45
N GLU A 62 20.93 6.35 16.16
CA GLU A 62 21.80 7.52 16.01
C GLU A 62 22.88 7.35 14.93
N LYS A 63 23.35 6.13 14.69
CA LYS A 63 24.36 5.82 13.66
C LYS A 63 23.88 4.65 12.82
N LEU A 64 24.06 4.74 11.50
CA LEU A 64 23.78 3.63 10.60
C LEU A 64 24.77 2.50 10.90
N PRO A 65 24.29 1.32 11.30
CA PRO A 65 25.15 0.16 11.49
C PRO A 65 25.85 -0.23 10.20
N TRP A 66 27.06 -0.80 10.30
CA TRP A 66 27.84 -1.23 9.13
C TRP A 66 27.07 -2.26 8.29
N TYR A 67 26.28 -3.14 8.92
CA TYR A 67 25.48 -4.14 8.22
C TYR A 67 24.39 -3.49 7.36
N ASP A 68 23.76 -2.40 7.81
CA ASP A 68 22.76 -1.68 7.04
C ASP A 68 23.39 -0.93 5.87
N ALA A 69 24.60 -0.40 6.05
CA ALA A 69 25.37 0.20 4.94
C ALA A 69 25.69 -0.82 3.84
N VAL A 70 26.05 -2.06 4.21
CA VAL A 70 26.28 -3.15 3.25
C VAL A 70 24.99 -3.50 2.52
N LEU A 71 23.86 -3.65 3.22
CA LEU A 71 22.57 -3.97 2.59
C LEU A 71 22.11 -2.85 1.63
N VAL A 72 22.35 -1.59 1.98
CA VAL A 72 22.10 -0.44 1.09
C VAL A 72 22.94 -0.55 -0.19
N LEU A 73 24.24 -0.81 -0.05
CA LEU A 73 25.15 -0.93 -1.19
C LEU A 73 24.76 -2.12 -2.09
N LEU A 74 24.42 -3.27 -1.52
CA LEU A 74 23.95 -4.43 -2.27
C LEU A 74 22.62 -4.16 -2.99
N SER A 75 21.71 -3.41 -2.36
CA SER A 75 20.45 -3.00 -2.99
C SER A 75 20.68 -2.06 -4.17
N MET A 76 21.64 -1.13 -4.05
CA MET A 76 22.04 -0.26 -5.16
C MET A 76 22.66 -1.04 -6.31
N LEU A 77 23.56 -1.99 -6.02
CA LEU A 77 24.23 -2.79 -7.07
C LEU A 77 23.26 -3.73 -7.79
N THR A 78 22.45 -4.49 -7.04
CA THR A 78 21.49 -5.43 -7.63
C THR A 78 20.34 -4.71 -8.33
N GLY A 79 19.81 -3.63 -7.77
CA GLY A 79 18.82 -2.80 -8.45
C GLY A 79 19.38 -2.14 -9.71
N GLY A 80 20.54 -1.48 -9.56
CA GLY A 80 21.21 -0.76 -10.64
C GLY A 80 21.62 -1.65 -11.81
N TYR A 81 22.01 -2.90 -11.55
CA TYR A 81 22.30 -3.89 -12.60
C TYR A 81 21.12 -4.06 -13.56
N VAL A 82 19.89 -4.20 -13.03
CA VAL A 82 18.69 -4.31 -13.86
C VAL A 82 18.38 -2.97 -14.53
N VAL A 83 18.38 -1.87 -13.79
CA VAL A 83 18.05 -0.53 -14.33
C VAL A 83 18.88 -0.19 -15.56
N VAL A 84 20.19 -0.46 -15.53
CA VAL A 84 21.10 -0.11 -16.63
C VAL A 84 21.09 -1.15 -17.75
N LEU A 85 21.13 -2.45 -17.42
CA LEU A 85 21.39 -3.50 -18.40
C LEU A 85 20.13 -4.24 -18.87
N TYR A 86 18.92 -3.86 -18.42
CA TYR A 86 17.70 -4.62 -18.75
C TYR A 86 17.52 -4.83 -20.26
N GLY A 87 17.76 -3.79 -21.08
CA GLY A 87 17.65 -3.90 -22.54
C GLY A 87 18.55 -4.98 -23.15
N GLU A 88 19.73 -5.21 -22.57
CA GLU A 88 20.66 -6.28 -22.99
C GLU A 88 20.31 -7.63 -22.36
N ILE A 89 19.72 -7.62 -21.16
CA ILE A 89 19.30 -8.82 -20.43
C ILE A 89 18.12 -9.48 -21.14
N THR A 90 17.13 -8.71 -21.60
CA THR A 90 15.91 -9.21 -22.25
C THR A 90 16.16 -10.25 -23.34
N PRO A 91 16.98 -9.99 -24.38
CA PRO A 91 17.24 -10.96 -25.45
C PRO A 91 18.04 -12.17 -24.98
N THR A 92 18.71 -12.07 -23.82
CA THR A 92 19.59 -13.11 -23.28
C THR A 92 19.02 -13.77 -22.02
N LEU A 93 17.74 -13.58 -21.69
CA LEU A 93 17.10 -14.10 -20.47
C LEU A 93 17.22 -15.62 -20.31
N GLY A 94 17.32 -16.36 -21.42
CA GLY A 94 17.53 -17.81 -21.42
C GLY A 94 18.92 -18.28 -21.00
N TYR A 95 19.93 -17.40 -21.00
CA TYR A 95 21.31 -17.75 -20.64
C TYR A 95 21.54 -17.59 -19.13
N LEU A 96 21.96 -18.69 -18.50
CA LEU A 96 22.27 -18.76 -17.07
C LEU A 96 23.71 -18.30 -16.81
N MET A 97 23.90 -16.99 -16.73
CA MET A 97 25.20 -16.39 -16.43
C MET A 97 25.46 -16.32 -14.91
N THR A 98 26.69 -16.61 -14.47
CA THR A 98 27.07 -16.63 -13.05
C THR A 98 26.74 -15.34 -12.31
N HIS A 99 27.00 -14.17 -12.93
CA HIS A 99 26.72 -12.87 -12.32
C HIS A 99 25.23 -12.65 -12.07
N ARG A 100 24.33 -13.17 -12.93
CA ARG A 100 22.87 -13.06 -12.76
C ARG A 100 22.37 -13.92 -11.61
N ILE A 101 22.95 -15.11 -11.44
CA ILE A 101 22.60 -16.01 -10.34
C ILE A 101 23.01 -15.37 -9.00
N ILE A 102 24.21 -14.78 -8.93
CA ILE A 102 24.70 -14.10 -7.73
C ILE A 102 23.80 -12.91 -7.38
N PHE A 103 23.51 -12.02 -8.34
CA PHE A 103 22.63 -10.87 -8.09
C PHE A 103 21.20 -11.28 -7.75
N ALA A 104 20.68 -12.35 -8.35
CA ALA A 104 19.37 -12.89 -8.00
C ALA A 104 19.32 -13.37 -6.55
N ALA A 105 20.31 -14.16 -6.11
CA ALA A 105 20.39 -14.65 -4.75
C ALA A 105 20.45 -13.48 -3.74
N ILE A 106 21.30 -12.48 -4.02
CA ILE A 106 21.43 -11.29 -3.17
C ILE A 106 20.10 -10.53 -3.12
N MET A 107 19.45 -10.26 -4.25
CA MET A 107 18.17 -9.54 -4.29
C MET A 107 17.08 -10.26 -3.50
N ILE A 108 16.96 -11.58 -3.65
CA ILE A 108 15.97 -12.37 -2.90
C ILE A 108 16.22 -12.27 -1.39
N ILE A 109 17.48 -12.39 -0.95
CA ILE A 109 17.84 -12.25 0.46
C ILE A 109 17.52 -10.84 0.97
N LEU A 110 17.81 -9.79 0.19
CA LEU A 110 17.50 -8.41 0.56
C LEU A 110 15.99 -8.20 0.72
N VAL A 111 15.18 -8.72 -0.19
CA VAL A 111 13.71 -8.62 -0.12
C VAL A 111 13.17 -9.37 1.10
N LEU A 112 13.68 -10.58 1.40
CA LEU A 112 13.28 -11.34 2.58
C LEU A 112 13.67 -10.63 3.89
N GLU A 113 14.88 -10.06 3.96
CA GLU A 113 15.34 -9.30 5.13
C GLU A 113 14.55 -7.99 5.31
N ALA A 114 14.22 -7.28 4.23
CA ALA A 114 13.34 -6.12 4.28
C ALA A 114 11.94 -6.50 4.77
N ALA A 115 11.39 -7.62 4.30
CA ALA A 115 10.09 -8.12 4.72
C ALA A 115 10.08 -8.51 6.21
N ARG A 116 11.17 -9.12 6.71
CA ARG A 116 11.36 -9.42 8.14
C ARG A 116 11.30 -8.16 9.01
N ARG A 117 11.91 -7.06 8.55
CA ARG A 117 11.99 -5.79 9.29
C ARG A 117 10.68 -5.00 9.30
N LEU A 118 9.95 -5.00 8.20
CA LEU A 118 8.72 -4.21 8.04
C LEU A 118 7.47 -4.94 8.53
N VAL A 119 7.34 -6.23 8.20
CA VAL A 119 6.10 -6.99 8.39
C VAL A 119 6.30 -8.07 9.47
N GLY A 120 7.42 -8.78 9.41
CA GLY A 120 7.79 -9.81 10.38
C GLY A 120 7.99 -11.19 9.77
N TRP A 121 8.26 -12.18 10.63
CA TRP A 121 8.55 -13.56 10.23
C TRP A 121 7.46 -14.29 9.44
N PRO A 122 6.15 -14.09 9.69
CA PRO A 122 5.12 -14.86 8.98
C PRO A 122 5.21 -14.76 7.46
N ILE A 123 5.38 -13.55 6.90
CA ILE A 123 5.48 -13.35 5.44
C ILE A 123 6.79 -13.91 4.87
N VAL A 124 7.87 -13.87 5.65
CA VAL A 124 9.19 -14.38 5.27
C VAL A 124 9.18 -15.90 5.19
N ILE A 125 8.55 -16.56 6.17
CA ILE A 125 8.42 -18.02 6.19
C ILE A 125 7.63 -18.48 4.97
N ILE A 126 6.51 -17.83 4.66
CA ILE A 126 5.70 -18.15 3.47
C ILE A 126 6.54 -17.97 2.19
N GLY A 127 7.26 -16.85 2.06
CA GLY A 127 8.13 -16.59 0.90
C GLY A 127 9.22 -17.66 0.75
N ILE A 128 9.92 -18.01 1.83
CA ILE A 128 10.97 -19.04 1.82
C ILE A 128 10.39 -20.41 1.42
N LEU A 129 9.25 -20.79 1.99
CA LEU A 129 8.62 -22.08 1.70
C LEU A 129 8.25 -22.21 0.22
N LEU A 130 7.69 -21.16 -0.39
CA LEU A 130 7.30 -21.19 -1.81
C LEU A 130 8.49 -21.05 -2.76
N ILE A 131 9.55 -20.35 -2.36
CA ILE A 131 10.82 -20.35 -3.11
C ILE A 131 11.47 -21.74 -3.07
N LEU A 132 11.48 -22.40 -1.91
CA LEU A 132 12.01 -23.77 -1.77
C LEU A 132 11.12 -24.82 -2.46
N TYR A 133 9.82 -24.58 -2.55
CA TYR A 133 8.91 -25.46 -3.27
C TYR A 133 9.34 -25.60 -4.74
N ALA A 134 9.76 -24.54 -5.41
CA ALA A 134 10.12 -24.59 -6.83
C ALA A 134 11.18 -25.66 -7.22
N PRO A 135 12.35 -25.74 -6.57
CA PRO A 135 13.34 -26.77 -6.87
C PRO A 135 12.98 -28.16 -6.31
N TYR A 136 12.18 -28.24 -5.24
CA TYR A 136 11.85 -29.52 -4.56
C TYR A 136 10.46 -30.07 -4.88
N ALA A 137 9.69 -29.42 -5.76
CA ALA A 137 8.34 -29.83 -6.12
C ALA A 137 8.27 -31.26 -6.67
N TYR A 138 9.34 -31.77 -7.28
CA TYR A 138 9.43 -33.15 -7.79
C TYR A 138 9.32 -34.23 -6.69
N LEU A 139 9.60 -33.88 -5.43
CA LEU A 139 9.49 -34.81 -4.29
C LEU A 139 8.05 -34.93 -3.78
N LEU A 140 7.18 -33.99 -4.14
CA LEU A 140 5.81 -33.94 -3.64
C LEU A 140 4.87 -34.79 -4.52
N PRO A 141 3.97 -35.57 -3.91
CA PRO A 141 3.03 -36.40 -4.65
C PRO A 141 1.85 -35.59 -5.21
N GLY A 142 1.25 -36.11 -6.29
CA GLY A 142 -0.01 -35.61 -6.85
C GLY A 142 0.09 -34.27 -7.58
N VAL A 143 -0.94 -33.44 -7.45
CA VAL A 143 -1.11 -32.15 -8.14
C VAL A 143 0.01 -31.15 -7.82
N MET A 144 0.69 -31.34 -6.69
CA MET A 144 1.81 -30.50 -6.25
C MET A 144 3.16 -30.94 -6.85
N SER A 145 3.21 -32.03 -7.61
CA SER A 145 4.42 -32.52 -8.27
C SER A 145 4.75 -31.66 -9.49
N ALA A 146 5.99 -31.20 -9.59
CA ALA A 146 6.50 -30.52 -10.78
C ALA A 146 7.88 -31.08 -11.17
N ARG A 147 8.32 -30.79 -12.40
CA ARG A 147 9.66 -31.21 -12.86
C ARG A 147 10.73 -30.58 -11.98
N MET A 148 11.85 -31.29 -11.80
CA MET A 148 13.00 -30.75 -11.09
C MET A 148 13.54 -29.52 -11.83
N ILE A 149 13.62 -28.39 -11.14
CA ILE A 149 14.14 -27.13 -11.69
C ILE A 149 15.43 -26.78 -10.94
N PRO A 150 16.56 -26.57 -11.65
CA PRO A 150 17.82 -26.25 -10.98
C PRO A 150 17.76 -24.85 -10.33
N TRP A 151 18.45 -24.70 -9.21
CA TRP A 151 18.52 -23.45 -8.44
C TRP A 151 18.92 -22.24 -9.28
N SER A 152 19.86 -22.40 -10.21
CA SER A 152 20.28 -21.34 -11.13
C SER A 152 19.09 -20.77 -11.93
N ARG A 153 18.21 -21.64 -12.42
CA ARG A 153 17.03 -21.24 -13.18
C ARG A 153 15.96 -20.62 -12.28
N VAL A 154 15.74 -21.18 -11.08
CA VAL A 154 14.79 -20.62 -10.09
C VAL A 154 15.19 -19.18 -9.75
N LEU A 155 16.43 -18.97 -9.30
CA LEU A 155 16.90 -17.66 -8.85
C LEU A 155 16.85 -16.63 -9.99
N THR A 156 17.41 -16.95 -11.15
CA THR A 156 17.43 -16.03 -12.29
C THR A 156 16.02 -15.69 -12.79
N ASN A 157 15.10 -16.66 -12.81
CA ASN A 157 13.71 -16.41 -13.19
C ASN A 157 12.98 -15.53 -12.17
N LEU A 158 13.12 -15.81 -10.87
CA LEU A 158 12.48 -15.02 -9.82
C LEU A 158 12.92 -13.55 -9.85
N TYR A 159 14.18 -13.29 -10.19
CA TYR A 159 14.76 -11.95 -10.20
C TYR A 159 14.51 -11.16 -11.49
N LEU A 160 14.70 -11.78 -12.66
CA LEU A 160 14.73 -11.05 -13.96
C LEU A 160 13.47 -11.24 -14.81
N SER A 161 12.64 -12.25 -14.52
CA SER A 161 11.46 -12.49 -15.33
C SER A 161 10.37 -11.43 -15.09
N PRO A 162 9.74 -10.90 -16.16
CA PRO A 162 8.63 -9.95 -16.04
C PRO A 162 7.44 -10.45 -15.21
N GLY A 163 7.26 -11.76 -15.07
CA GLY A 163 6.15 -12.35 -14.30
C GLY A 163 6.43 -12.56 -12.81
N SER A 164 7.67 -12.31 -12.35
CA SER A 164 8.14 -12.68 -11.01
C SER A 164 8.30 -11.44 -10.11
N LEU A 165 9.50 -11.18 -9.57
CA LEU A 165 9.76 -10.05 -8.67
C LEU A 165 9.38 -8.70 -9.30
N LEU A 166 9.66 -8.53 -10.60
CA LEU A 166 9.36 -7.31 -11.36
C LEU A 166 7.98 -7.34 -12.04
N GLY A 167 7.07 -8.17 -11.54
CA GLY A 167 5.76 -8.36 -12.14
C GLY A 167 4.64 -7.46 -11.62
N ILE A 168 3.41 -7.89 -11.91
CA ILE A 168 2.17 -7.17 -11.62
C ILE A 168 2.11 -6.63 -10.17
N PRO A 169 2.42 -7.40 -9.10
CA PRO A 169 2.31 -6.88 -7.74
C PRO A 169 3.17 -5.65 -7.50
N LEU A 170 4.45 -5.71 -7.91
CA LEU A 170 5.36 -4.58 -7.75
C LEU A 170 4.98 -3.42 -8.68
N GLY A 171 4.48 -3.73 -9.88
CA GLY A 171 3.89 -2.77 -10.81
C GLY A 171 2.78 -1.93 -10.19
N VAL A 172 1.79 -2.61 -9.61
CA VAL A 172 0.66 -2.00 -8.91
C VAL A 172 1.13 -1.18 -7.70
N ALA A 173 2.11 -1.68 -6.95
CA ALA A 173 2.67 -0.95 -5.81
C ALA A 173 3.37 0.36 -6.25
N GLY A 174 4.25 0.29 -7.24
CA GLY A 174 5.06 1.41 -7.70
C GLY A 174 4.27 2.51 -8.41
N THR A 175 3.18 2.15 -9.07
CA THR A 175 2.38 3.10 -9.87
C THR A 175 1.09 3.51 -9.16
N ILE A 176 0.17 2.55 -8.96
CA ILE A 176 -1.19 2.81 -8.50
C ILE A 176 -1.20 3.10 -7.00
N VAL A 177 -0.73 2.17 -6.18
CA VAL A 177 -0.74 2.30 -4.71
C VAL A 177 0.08 3.52 -4.29
N PHE A 178 1.25 3.71 -4.90
CA PHE A 178 2.06 4.91 -4.73
C PHE A 178 1.23 6.20 -4.91
N SER A 179 0.55 6.35 -6.05
CA SER A 179 -0.19 7.57 -6.38
C SER A 179 -1.32 7.85 -5.38
N PHE A 180 -1.98 6.79 -4.92
CA PHE A 180 -3.03 6.88 -3.90
C PHE A 180 -2.49 7.21 -2.50
N ILE A 181 -1.37 6.61 -2.09
CA ILE A 181 -0.70 6.98 -0.83
C ILE A 181 -0.24 8.45 -0.91
N PHE A 182 0.26 8.90 -2.06
CA PHE A 182 0.68 10.28 -2.24
C PHE A 182 -0.50 11.25 -2.09
N PHE A 183 -1.63 10.94 -2.74
CA PHE A 183 -2.88 11.68 -2.58
C PHE A 183 -3.33 11.74 -1.12
N GLY A 184 -3.43 10.59 -0.45
CA GLY A 184 -3.85 10.52 0.95
C GLY A 184 -2.93 11.30 1.88
N ARG A 185 -1.60 11.17 1.73
CA ARG A 185 -0.62 11.91 2.53
C ARG A 185 -0.74 13.42 2.33
N LEU A 186 -0.81 13.89 1.09
CA LEU A 186 -0.98 15.31 0.81
C LEU A 186 -2.29 15.86 1.40
N LEU A 187 -3.41 15.16 1.17
CA LEU A 187 -4.73 15.55 1.65
C LEU A 187 -4.78 15.64 3.19
N PHE A 188 -4.19 14.67 3.88
CA PHE A 188 -4.15 14.67 5.34
C PHE A 188 -3.20 15.72 5.91
N SER A 189 -2.05 15.97 5.26
CA SER A 189 -1.13 17.03 5.68
C SER A 189 -1.76 18.43 5.62
N VAL A 190 -2.65 18.68 4.65
CA VAL A 190 -3.34 19.98 4.52
C VAL A 190 -4.60 20.11 5.38
N GLY A 191 -4.91 19.12 6.21
CA GLY A 191 -6.02 19.15 7.17
C GLY A 191 -7.30 18.42 6.72
N GLY A 192 -7.28 17.74 5.57
CA GLY A 192 -8.41 16.96 5.09
C GLY A 192 -8.84 15.87 6.08
N GLY A 193 -7.89 15.27 6.81
CA GLY A 193 -8.24 14.29 7.81
C GLY A 193 -9.04 14.88 8.97
N ARG A 194 -8.58 15.99 9.55
CA ARG A 194 -9.34 16.66 10.60
C ARG A 194 -10.77 17.00 10.14
N PHE A 195 -10.93 17.44 8.90
CA PHE A 195 -12.25 17.68 8.31
C PHE A 195 -13.11 16.40 8.25
N LEU A 196 -12.57 15.28 7.78
CA LEU A 196 -13.30 14.00 7.74
C LEU A 196 -13.72 13.52 9.13
N SER A 197 -12.85 13.66 10.14
CA SER A 197 -13.16 13.33 11.54
C SER A 197 -14.26 14.23 12.10
N GLU A 198 -14.18 15.55 11.88
CA GLU A 198 -15.20 16.51 12.33
C GLU A 198 -16.53 16.30 11.61
N LEU A 199 -16.51 15.90 10.33
CA LEU A 199 -17.69 15.54 9.55
C LEU A 199 -18.35 14.28 10.13
N ALA A 200 -17.58 13.22 10.40
CA ALA A 200 -18.09 12.01 11.03
C ALA A 200 -18.71 12.32 12.41
N LEU A 201 -18.05 13.16 13.22
CA LEU A 201 -18.55 13.60 14.52
C LEU A 201 -19.86 14.38 14.42
N ALA A 202 -19.96 15.32 13.47
CA ALA A 202 -21.17 16.08 13.22
C ALA A 202 -22.34 15.21 12.75
N LEU A 203 -22.07 14.18 11.95
CA LEU A 203 -23.09 13.27 11.43
C LEU A 203 -23.57 12.27 12.49
N MET A 204 -22.65 11.68 13.26
CA MET A 204 -22.96 10.51 14.09
C MET A 204 -22.91 10.74 15.61
N GLY A 205 -22.24 11.80 16.07
CA GLY A 205 -21.94 12.00 17.49
C GLY A 205 -23.17 12.09 18.41
N ARG A 206 -24.30 12.58 17.89
CA ARG A 206 -25.56 12.75 18.64
C ARG A 206 -26.30 11.44 18.92
N TYR A 207 -26.04 10.40 18.16
CA TYR A 207 -26.79 9.14 18.28
C TYR A 207 -26.30 8.31 19.46
N ARG A 208 -27.13 7.37 19.90
CA ARG A 208 -26.75 6.38 20.92
C ARG A 208 -25.54 5.57 20.44
N GLY A 209 -24.50 5.47 21.29
CA GLY A 209 -23.21 4.92 20.89
C GLY A 209 -22.45 5.80 19.89
N GLY A 210 -22.74 7.11 19.87
CA GLY A 210 -22.25 8.09 18.91
C GLY A 210 -20.76 7.98 18.61
N PRO A 211 -19.86 8.04 19.62
CA PRO A 211 -18.41 7.89 19.42
C PRO A 211 -17.98 6.66 18.63
N ALA A 212 -18.63 5.52 18.84
CA ALA A 212 -18.31 4.29 18.13
C ALA A 212 -18.85 4.33 16.69
N LYS A 213 -20.01 4.94 16.45
CA LYS A 213 -20.53 5.22 15.10
C LYS A 213 -19.66 6.22 14.34
N VAL A 214 -19.13 7.22 15.05
CA VAL A 214 -18.14 8.17 14.52
C VAL A 214 -16.87 7.45 14.11
N ALA A 215 -16.38 6.51 14.93
CA ALA A 215 -15.25 5.66 14.58
C ALA A 215 -15.50 4.90 13.27
N ILE A 216 -16.66 4.26 13.13
CA ILE A 216 -17.02 3.54 11.91
C ILE A 216 -17.02 4.45 10.67
N VAL A 217 -17.73 5.60 10.73
CA VAL A 217 -17.79 6.52 9.58
C VAL A 217 -16.43 7.12 9.27
N ALA A 218 -15.72 7.63 10.27
CA ALA A 218 -14.40 8.20 10.08
C ALA A 218 -13.47 7.15 9.46
N SER A 219 -13.33 5.98 10.08
CA SER A 219 -12.46 4.91 9.57
C SER A 219 -12.88 4.42 8.18
N SER A 220 -14.16 4.45 7.82
CA SER A 220 -14.58 4.13 6.44
C SER A 220 -14.09 5.18 5.42
N LEU A 221 -14.25 6.48 5.73
CA LEU A 221 -13.79 7.59 4.89
C LEU A 221 -12.26 7.67 4.82
N PHE A 222 -11.58 7.36 5.92
CA PHE A 222 -10.13 7.33 5.96
C PHE A 222 -9.54 6.12 5.29
N GLY A 223 -10.12 4.95 5.56
CA GLY A 223 -9.68 3.68 5.01
C GLY A 223 -9.82 3.65 3.49
N SER A 224 -10.95 4.18 2.98
CA SER A 224 -11.17 4.36 1.55
C SER A 224 -10.15 5.28 0.89
N LEU A 225 -9.42 6.10 1.66
CA LEU A 225 -8.44 7.08 1.18
C LEU A 225 -6.98 6.74 1.55
N SER A 226 -6.75 5.84 2.50
CA SER A 226 -5.41 5.50 2.97
C SER A 226 -4.95 4.11 2.53
N GLY A 227 -5.88 3.19 2.25
CA GLY A 227 -5.59 1.80 1.88
C GLY A 227 -4.81 1.03 2.95
N SER A 228 -4.71 1.53 4.18
CA SER A 228 -3.90 0.97 5.26
C SER A 228 -4.67 1.00 6.58
N ALA A 229 -4.95 -0.18 7.13
CA ALA A 229 -5.66 -0.33 8.40
C ALA A 229 -4.85 0.23 9.57
N SER A 230 -3.53 -0.01 9.61
CA SER A 230 -2.65 0.50 10.66
C SER A 230 -2.55 2.03 10.63
N ALA A 231 -2.44 2.64 9.45
CA ALA A 231 -2.46 4.09 9.29
C ALA A 231 -3.82 4.70 9.65
N ASN A 232 -4.91 3.98 9.36
CA ASN A 232 -6.27 4.38 9.71
C ASN A 232 -6.43 4.46 11.24
N VAL A 233 -6.13 3.37 11.96
CA VAL A 233 -6.17 3.32 13.44
C VAL A 233 -5.25 4.39 14.04
N ALA A 234 -4.06 4.60 13.47
CA ALA A 234 -3.12 5.60 13.95
C ALA A 234 -3.65 7.04 13.80
N MET A 235 -4.67 7.28 12.96
CA MET A 235 -5.24 8.60 12.79
C MET A 235 -6.60 8.76 13.48
N THR A 236 -7.56 7.89 13.19
CA THR A 236 -8.91 7.94 13.80
C THR A 236 -8.87 7.51 15.25
N GLY A 237 -8.13 6.45 15.56
CA GLY A 237 -8.03 5.85 16.90
C GLY A 237 -7.54 6.78 17.99
N ILE A 238 -6.65 7.74 17.67
CA ILE A 238 -6.17 8.75 18.61
C ILE A 238 -7.33 9.59 19.18
N ILE A 239 -8.37 9.81 18.38
CA ILE A 239 -9.53 10.63 18.76
C ILE A 239 -10.68 9.74 19.21
N THR A 240 -10.98 8.67 18.47
CA THR A 240 -12.17 7.85 18.67
C THR A 240 -12.07 6.96 19.90
N ILE A 241 -10.90 6.37 20.19
CA ILE A 241 -10.72 5.47 21.35
C ILE A 241 -10.90 6.23 22.67
N PRO A 242 -10.25 7.38 22.92
CA PRO A 242 -10.50 8.15 24.14
C PRO A 242 -11.94 8.64 24.24
N LEU A 243 -12.56 9.02 23.12
CA LEU A 243 -13.95 9.48 23.08
C LEU A 243 -14.94 8.36 23.44
N MET A 244 -14.73 7.15 22.92
CA MET A 244 -15.51 5.96 23.30
C MET A 244 -15.35 5.65 24.79
N LYS A 245 -14.12 5.70 25.32
CA LYS A 245 -13.86 5.49 26.75
C LYS A 245 -14.53 6.55 27.64
N LYS A 246 -14.52 7.82 27.23
CA LYS A 246 -15.16 8.93 27.97
C LYS A 246 -16.66 8.71 28.17
N ILE A 247 -17.34 8.06 27.22
CA ILE A 247 -18.79 7.82 27.32
C ILE A 247 -19.16 6.51 28.03
N GLY A 248 -18.19 5.66 28.37
CA GLY A 248 -18.41 4.43 29.12
C GLY A 248 -18.09 3.12 28.37
N TYR A 249 -17.58 3.15 27.13
CA TYR A 249 -17.10 1.90 26.51
C TYR A 249 -15.89 1.34 27.26
N LYS A 250 -15.88 0.01 27.46
CA LYS A 250 -14.73 -0.70 28.03
C LYS A 250 -13.50 -0.52 27.13
N PRO A 251 -12.28 -0.36 27.68
CA PRO A 251 -11.09 -0.07 26.88
C PRO A 251 -10.81 -1.09 25.76
N HIS A 252 -11.01 -2.38 26.02
CA HIS A 252 -10.81 -3.43 25.01
C HIS A 252 -11.88 -3.42 23.91
N VAL A 253 -13.13 -3.07 24.24
CA VAL A 253 -14.22 -2.94 23.26
C VAL A 253 -13.96 -1.74 22.34
N ALA A 254 -13.55 -0.59 22.90
CA ALA A 254 -13.19 0.59 22.12
C ALA A 254 -12.05 0.30 21.14
N GLY A 255 -11.01 -0.42 21.59
CA GLY A 255 -9.92 -0.86 20.72
C GLY A 255 -10.36 -1.83 19.63
N ALA A 256 -11.23 -2.79 19.95
CA ALA A 256 -11.78 -3.74 18.98
C ALA A 256 -12.64 -3.07 17.92
N ILE A 257 -13.53 -2.14 18.30
CA ILE A 257 -14.37 -1.39 17.36
C ILE A 257 -13.50 -0.62 16.37
N GLU A 258 -12.51 0.11 16.88
CA GLU A 258 -11.60 0.90 16.03
C GLU A 258 -10.81 0.01 15.07
N ALA A 259 -10.29 -1.12 15.56
CA ALA A 259 -9.54 -2.07 14.73
C ALA A 259 -10.42 -2.67 13.63
N VAL A 260 -11.62 -3.15 13.96
CA VAL A 260 -12.57 -3.74 13.00
C VAL A 260 -13.07 -2.70 11.99
N ALA A 261 -13.42 -1.49 12.44
CA ALA A 261 -13.82 -0.39 11.56
C ALA A 261 -12.72 0.01 10.59
N SER A 262 -11.46 0.02 11.04
CA SER A 262 -10.29 0.35 10.24
C SER A 262 -9.95 -0.72 9.21
N THR A 263 -10.09 -2.00 9.56
CA THR A 263 -9.91 -3.13 8.63
C THR A 263 -10.93 -3.10 7.49
N GLY A 264 -12.18 -2.72 7.77
CA GLY A 264 -13.21 -2.53 6.74
C GLY A 264 -12.82 -1.52 5.65
N GLY A 265 -11.93 -0.59 5.98
CA GLY A 265 -11.41 0.41 5.05
C GLY A 265 -10.66 -0.21 3.86
N LEU A 266 -10.10 -1.40 4.03
CA LEU A 266 -9.36 -2.13 3.00
C LEU A 266 -10.24 -2.65 1.86
N ILE A 267 -11.55 -2.77 2.08
CA ILE A 267 -12.50 -3.22 1.04
C ILE A 267 -13.39 -2.09 0.53
N MET A 268 -13.34 -0.90 1.14
CA MET A 268 -14.16 0.25 0.75
C MET A 268 -13.53 0.99 -0.46
N PRO A 269 -14.25 1.14 -1.59
CA PRO A 269 -13.85 2.01 -2.70
C PRO A 269 -13.64 3.47 -2.27
N PRO A 270 -12.79 4.27 -2.94
CA PRO A 270 -12.18 4.04 -4.26
C PRO A 270 -10.71 3.61 -4.27
N ILE A 271 -10.06 3.47 -3.11
CA ILE A 271 -8.65 3.03 -3.07
C ILE A 271 -8.58 1.55 -2.78
N MET A 272 -9.34 1.07 -1.79
CA MET A 272 -9.28 -0.32 -1.34
C MET A 272 -7.82 -0.73 -1.01
N ALA A 273 -7.58 -1.98 -0.63
CA ALA A 273 -6.22 -2.50 -0.48
C ALA A 273 -5.56 -2.71 -1.86
N ALA A 274 -4.22 -2.81 -1.86
CA ALA A 274 -3.44 -3.13 -3.07
C ALA A 274 -3.95 -4.37 -3.84
N THR A 275 -4.57 -5.32 -3.13
CA THR A 275 -5.16 -6.54 -3.70
C THR A 275 -6.19 -6.27 -4.78
N ALA A 276 -7.02 -5.23 -4.65
CA ALA A 276 -8.06 -4.91 -5.64
C ALA A 276 -7.45 -4.43 -6.96
N PHE A 277 -6.37 -3.66 -6.89
CA PHE A 277 -5.62 -3.22 -8.07
C PHE A 277 -4.87 -4.39 -8.73
N ILE A 278 -4.26 -5.28 -7.93
CA ILE A 278 -3.65 -6.51 -8.44
C ILE A 278 -4.69 -7.38 -9.15
N MET A 279 -5.89 -7.51 -8.60
CA MET A 279 -6.98 -8.27 -9.21
C MET A 279 -7.45 -7.64 -10.53
N ALA A 280 -7.61 -6.31 -10.58
CA ALA A 280 -7.98 -5.61 -11.81
C ALA A 280 -6.93 -5.82 -12.93
N GLU A 281 -5.65 -5.68 -12.60
CA GLU A 281 -4.54 -5.89 -13.54
C GLU A 281 -4.43 -7.36 -13.99
N LEU A 282 -4.60 -8.32 -13.05
CA LEU A 282 -4.49 -9.75 -13.35
C LEU A 282 -5.65 -10.24 -14.23
N LEU A 283 -6.87 -9.72 -14.00
CA LEU A 283 -8.06 -10.06 -14.77
C LEU A 283 -8.18 -9.28 -16.08
N ASP A 284 -7.29 -8.30 -16.30
CA ASP A 284 -7.35 -7.37 -17.43
C ASP A 284 -8.72 -6.68 -17.56
N VAL A 285 -9.27 -6.23 -16.43
CA VAL A 285 -10.54 -5.49 -16.36
C VAL A 285 -10.34 -4.10 -15.79
N PRO A 286 -11.15 -3.11 -16.19
CA PRO A 286 -11.09 -1.78 -15.59
C PRO A 286 -11.29 -1.83 -14.07
N TYR A 287 -10.46 -1.10 -13.32
CA TYR A 287 -10.59 -1.00 -11.86
C TYR A 287 -12.00 -0.62 -11.37
N PRO A 288 -12.75 0.30 -12.02
CA PRO A 288 -14.12 0.61 -11.62
C PRO A 288 -15.02 -0.62 -11.50
N THR A 289 -14.83 -1.64 -12.35
CA THR A 289 -15.57 -2.90 -12.31
C THR A 289 -15.34 -3.64 -11.00
N VAL A 290 -14.07 -3.77 -10.59
CA VAL A 290 -13.69 -4.41 -9.32
C VAL A 290 -14.19 -3.59 -8.12
N ALA A 291 -14.07 -2.26 -8.20
CA ALA A 291 -14.53 -1.36 -7.14
C ALA A 291 -16.05 -1.41 -6.93
N ILE A 292 -16.84 -1.44 -8.01
CA ILE A 292 -18.30 -1.58 -7.94
C ILE A 292 -18.68 -2.95 -7.39
N ALA A 293 -18.01 -4.02 -7.82
CA ALA A 293 -18.25 -5.36 -7.29
C ALA A 293 -17.98 -5.45 -5.78
N ALA A 294 -16.95 -4.76 -5.29
CA ALA A 294 -16.59 -4.74 -3.87
C ALA A 294 -17.46 -3.80 -3.02
N PHE A 295 -18.17 -2.85 -3.65
CA PHE A 295 -19.01 -1.89 -2.93
C PHE A 295 -20.11 -2.58 -2.10
N VAL A 296 -20.77 -3.60 -2.65
CA VAL A 296 -21.84 -4.33 -1.96
C VAL A 296 -21.31 -5.05 -0.70
N PRO A 297 -20.25 -5.89 -0.77
CA PRO A 297 -19.61 -6.45 0.41
C PRO A 297 -19.15 -5.41 1.43
N ALA A 298 -18.58 -4.28 0.98
CA ALA A 298 -18.10 -3.23 1.87
C ALA A 298 -19.24 -2.57 2.66
N VAL A 299 -20.36 -2.27 1.98
CA VAL A 299 -21.56 -1.72 2.64
C VAL A 299 -22.12 -2.73 3.65
N LEU A 300 -22.25 -4.00 3.27
CA LEU A 300 -22.75 -5.05 4.17
C LEU A 300 -21.85 -5.21 5.41
N TYR A 301 -20.52 -5.19 5.22
CA TYR A 301 -19.56 -5.21 6.32
C TYR A 301 -19.81 -4.06 7.29
N TYR A 302 -19.91 -2.82 6.79
CA TYR A 302 -20.13 -1.67 7.65
C TYR A 302 -21.51 -1.67 8.31
N VAL A 303 -22.56 -2.13 7.62
CA VAL A 303 -23.89 -2.31 8.22
C VAL A 303 -23.83 -3.30 9.39
N ALA A 304 -23.13 -4.43 9.23
CA ALA A 304 -22.95 -5.41 10.29
C ALA A 304 -22.19 -4.81 11.50
N VAL A 305 -21.09 -4.10 11.26
CA VAL A 305 -20.34 -3.41 12.32
C VAL A 305 -21.20 -2.34 13.01
N PHE A 306 -21.99 -1.58 12.25
CA PHE A 306 -22.93 -0.60 12.79
C PHE A 306 -24.00 -1.23 13.68
N ALA A 307 -24.59 -2.34 13.25
CA ALA A 307 -25.58 -3.07 14.01
C ALA A 307 -24.98 -3.58 15.32
N GLN A 308 -23.79 -4.20 15.27
CA GLN A 308 -23.10 -4.71 16.45
C GLN A 308 -22.79 -3.62 17.47
N VAL A 309 -22.22 -2.49 17.02
CA VAL A 309 -21.93 -1.35 17.90
C VAL A 309 -23.19 -0.73 18.49
N HIS A 310 -24.28 -0.70 17.72
CA HIS A 310 -25.55 -0.18 18.20
C HIS A 310 -26.16 -1.06 19.29
N LEU A 311 -26.14 -2.39 19.10
CA LEU A 311 -26.61 -3.37 20.08
C LEU A 311 -25.75 -3.33 21.35
N GLU A 312 -24.44 -3.19 21.22
CA GLU A 312 -23.53 -3.03 22.37
C GLU A 312 -23.87 -1.76 23.18
N ALA A 313 -24.11 -0.63 22.50
CA ALA A 313 -24.54 0.61 23.15
C ALA A 313 -25.93 0.50 23.82
N LEU A 314 -26.81 -0.34 23.29
CA LEU A 314 -28.11 -0.63 23.88
C LEU A 314 -27.93 -1.44 25.18
N LYS A 315 -27.16 -2.52 25.12
CA LYS A 315 -26.86 -3.41 26.23
C LYS A 315 -26.20 -2.68 27.40
N GLU A 316 -25.23 -1.83 27.11
CA GLU A 316 -24.45 -1.11 28.13
C GLU A 316 -25.07 0.25 28.53
N GLY A 317 -26.29 0.57 28.07
CA GLY A 317 -26.97 1.80 28.51
C GLY A 317 -26.37 3.12 27.99
N LEU A 318 -25.42 3.05 27.05
CA LEU A 318 -24.61 4.19 26.62
C LEU A 318 -25.44 5.24 25.87
N LYS A 319 -25.15 6.53 26.08
CA LYS A 319 -25.82 7.67 25.41
C LYS A 319 -24.94 8.29 24.32
N GLY A 320 -25.53 9.20 23.54
CA GLY A 320 -24.79 10.03 22.59
C GLY A 320 -24.01 11.16 23.28
N LEU A 321 -23.17 11.85 22.51
CA LEU A 321 -22.40 12.98 23.04
C LEU A 321 -23.31 14.18 23.35
N PRO A 322 -22.95 15.01 24.36
CA PRO A 322 -23.57 16.30 24.58
C PRO A 322 -23.49 17.16 23.31
N ARG A 323 -24.53 17.97 23.05
CA ARG A 323 -24.56 18.85 21.86
C ARG A 323 -23.37 19.82 21.80
N GLU A 324 -22.82 20.17 22.95
CA GLU A 324 -21.68 21.08 23.11
C GLU A 324 -20.37 20.47 22.59
N ASP A 325 -20.22 19.15 22.72
CA ASP A 325 -19.06 18.39 22.26
C ASP A 325 -19.15 18.05 20.76
N ILE A 326 -20.26 18.40 20.08
CA ILE A 326 -20.50 18.08 18.68
C ILE A 326 -20.34 19.35 17.82
N PRO A 327 -19.44 19.36 16.82
CA PRO A 327 -19.32 20.48 15.91
C PRO A 327 -20.56 20.59 15.02
N SER A 328 -21.01 21.81 14.75
CA SER A 328 -22.15 22.01 13.85
C SER A 328 -21.80 21.65 12.41
N LEU A 329 -22.64 20.81 11.77
CA LEU A 329 -22.43 20.35 10.39
C LEU A 329 -22.25 21.52 9.40
N LYS A 330 -23.04 22.60 9.57
CA LYS A 330 -22.95 23.82 8.76
C LYS A 330 -21.57 24.49 8.88
N ARG A 331 -20.98 24.52 10.07
CA ARG A 331 -19.63 25.08 10.29
C ARG A 331 -18.57 24.20 9.65
N VAL A 332 -18.65 22.88 9.85
CA VAL A 332 -17.71 21.90 9.27
C VAL A 332 -17.71 22.00 7.74
N MET A 333 -18.90 22.00 7.11
CA MET A 333 -19.04 22.13 5.67
C MET A 333 -18.50 23.48 5.16
N LYS A 334 -18.85 24.61 5.80
CA LYS A 334 -18.34 25.93 5.40
C LYS A 334 -16.81 26.02 5.49
N GLN A 335 -16.21 25.33 6.46
CA GLN A 335 -14.77 25.39 6.72
C GLN A 335 -13.94 24.37 5.93
N GLY A 336 -14.54 23.31 5.37
CA GLY A 336 -13.80 22.21 4.77
C GLY A 336 -14.36 21.61 3.48
N TRP A 337 -15.45 22.16 2.90
CA TRP A 337 -16.02 21.66 1.63
C TRP A 337 -15.00 21.54 0.50
N PHE A 338 -13.96 22.39 0.47
CA PHE A 338 -12.92 22.34 -0.55
C PHE A 338 -12.05 21.08 -0.48
N TYR A 339 -11.98 20.38 0.66
CA TYR A 339 -11.31 19.07 0.75
C TYR A 339 -12.09 17.96 0.04
N LEU A 340 -13.38 18.19 -0.27
CA LEU A 340 -14.19 17.26 -1.07
C LEU A 340 -13.90 17.41 -2.57
N ILE A 341 -13.35 18.55 -3.03
CA ILE A 341 -13.06 18.78 -4.45
C ILE A 341 -12.05 17.77 -4.99
N PRO A 342 -10.88 17.53 -4.35
CA PRO A 342 -9.95 16.50 -4.82
C PRO A 342 -10.53 15.09 -4.85
N ALA A 343 -11.36 14.75 -3.85
CA ALA A 343 -12.05 13.46 -3.83
C ALA A 343 -13.09 13.35 -4.96
N ALA A 344 -13.81 14.43 -5.26
CA ALA A 344 -14.74 14.47 -6.39
C ALA A 344 -14.01 14.35 -7.74
N VAL A 345 -12.86 15.03 -7.91
CA VAL A 345 -12.01 14.89 -9.10
C VAL A 345 -11.51 13.46 -9.26
N LEU A 346 -11.03 12.84 -8.17
CA LEU A 346 -10.63 11.44 -8.16
C LEU A 346 -11.76 10.53 -8.67
N LEU A 347 -12.95 10.63 -8.06
CA LEU A 347 -14.09 9.80 -8.41
C LEU A 347 -14.57 10.06 -9.85
N TYR A 348 -14.55 11.32 -10.29
CA TYR A 348 -14.92 11.68 -11.65
C TYR A 348 -13.94 11.10 -12.69
N CYS A 349 -12.64 11.28 -12.50
CA CYS A 349 -11.62 10.70 -13.38
C CYS A 349 -11.71 9.17 -13.44
N LEU A 350 -11.98 8.52 -12.30
CA LEU A 350 -11.99 7.08 -12.19
C LEU A 350 -13.27 6.43 -12.75
N PHE A 351 -14.45 6.94 -12.38
CA PHE A 351 -15.74 6.31 -12.70
C PHE A 351 -16.45 6.91 -13.92
N VAL A 352 -16.14 8.17 -14.28
CA VAL A 352 -16.81 8.84 -15.42
C VAL A 352 -15.90 8.88 -16.64
N LEU A 353 -14.63 9.26 -16.45
CA LEU A 353 -13.65 9.31 -17.53
C LEU A 353 -12.93 7.97 -17.78
N TYR A 354 -13.13 6.97 -16.91
CA TYR A 354 -12.49 5.65 -17.00
C TYR A 354 -10.97 5.72 -17.16
N MET A 355 -10.33 6.74 -16.55
CA MET A 355 -8.88 6.90 -16.60
C MET A 355 -8.19 5.85 -15.75
N GLN A 356 -6.89 5.63 -16.02
CA GLN A 356 -6.08 4.75 -15.18
C GLN A 356 -6.11 5.22 -13.71
N PRO A 357 -6.15 4.28 -12.74
CA PRO A 357 -6.25 4.64 -11.32
C PRO A 357 -5.07 5.49 -10.83
N SER A 358 -3.85 5.20 -11.31
CA SER A 358 -2.63 5.93 -11.00
C SER A 358 -2.73 7.41 -11.42
N THR A 359 -3.10 7.67 -12.68
CA THR A 359 -3.27 9.02 -13.22
C THR A 359 -4.40 9.78 -12.52
N SER A 360 -5.53 9.11 -12.25
CA SER A 360 -6.66 9.71 -11.51
C SER A 360 -6.24 10.19 -10.13
N ALA A 361 -5.45 9.38 -9.40
CA ALA A 361 -4.90 9.76 -8.12
C ALA A 361 -3.92 10.95 -8.22
N LEU A 362 -3.09 11.02 -9.26
CA LEU A 362 -2.22 12.18 -9.48
C LEU A 362 -2.99 13.47 -9.81
N TYR A 363 -4.09 13.39 -10.56
CA TYR A 363 -4.97 14.57 -10.74
C TYR A 363 -5.58 15.03 -9.41
N ALA A 364 -5.91 14.10 -8.51
CA ALA A 364 -6.37 14.43 -7.16
C ALA A 364 -5.25 15.05 -6.30
N VAL A 365 -3.99 14.59 -6.44
CA VAL A 365 -2.81 15.24 -5.84
C VAL A 365 -2.68 16.68 -6.34
N GLY A 366 -2.69 16.89 -7.66
CA GLY A 366 -2.59 18.21 -8.28
C GLY A 366 -3.73 19.14 -7.82
N THR A 367 -4.97 18.64 -7.82
CA THR A 367 -6.14 19.38 -7.34
C THR A 367 -6.00 19.74 -5.86
N THR A 368 -5.50 18.82 -5.02
CA THR A 368 -5.26 19.08 -3.60
C THR A 368 -4.23 20.17 -3.42
N ALA A 369 -3.13 20.13 -4.19
CA ALA A 369 -2.10 21.16 -4.16
C ALA A 369 -2.68 22.52 -4.57
N LEU A 370 -3.39 22.60 -5.69
CA LEU A 370 -4.02 23.83 -6.21
C LEU A 370 -5.01 24.44 -5.22
N VAL A 371 -5.95 23.64 -4.71
CA VAL A 371 -6.94 24.09 -3.73
C VAL A 371 -6.26 24.57 -2.44
N SER A 372 -5.16 23.91 -2.05
CA SER A 372 -4.39 24.29 -0.86
C SER A 372 -3.67 25.63 -1.01
N LEU A 373 -3.46 26.14 -2.24
CA LEU A 373 -2.86 27.46 -2.44
C LEU A 373 -3.79 28.60 -2.03
N PHE A 374 -5.12 28.41 -1.98
CA PHE A 374 -6.07 29.50 -1.69
C PHE A 374 -6.07 29.96 -0.23
N LYS A 375 -5.71 29.09 0.72
CA LYS A 375 -5.60 29.47 2.14
C LYS A 375 -4.14 29.58 2.57
N LYS A 376 -3.79 30.66 3.27
CA LYS A 376 -2.41 30.92 3.73
C LYS A 376 -1.82 29.74 4.53
N ARG A 377 -2.58 29.21 5.49
CA ARG A 377 -2.15 28.07 6.33
C ARG A 377 -1.85 26.80 5.52
N THR A 378 -2.68 26.46 4.53
CA THR A 378 -2.47 25.26 3.72
C THR A 378 -1.37 25.47 2.68
N ARG A 379 -1.24 26.69 2.16
CA ARG A 379 -0.16 27.10 1.25
C ARG A 379 1.21 26.94 1.90
N GLU A 380 1.36 27.40 3.15
CA GLU A 380 2.60 27.24 3.92
C GLU A 380 2.97 25.77 4.14
N ILE A 381 1.98 24.89 4.31
CA ILE A 381 2.22 23.44 4.44
C ILE A 381 2.69 22.85 3.11
N VAL A 382 1.97 23.12 2.01
CA VAL A 382 2.32 22.55 0.70
C VAL A 382 3.67 23.06 0.22
N MET A 383 3.94 24.36 0.31
CA MET A 383 5.20 24.94 -0.16
C MET A 383 6.36 24.71 0.82
N GLY A 384 6.10 24.82 2.13
CA GLY A 384 7.16 24.71 3.15
C GLY A 384 7.48 23.29 3.58
N LYS A 385 6.58 22.32 3.35
CA LYS A 385 6.73 20.91 3.76
C LYS A 385 6.54 19.91 2.62
N ALA A 386 6.60 20.34 1.36
CA ALA A 386 6.53 19.46 0.19
C ALA A 386 7.47 18.25 0.32
N TRP A 387 8.74 18.52 0.65
CA TRP A 387 9.75 17.47 0.78
C TRP A 387 9.41 16.45 1.87
N THR A 388 8.85 16.91 3.00
CA THR A 388 8.40 16.04 4.08
C THR A 388 7.21 15.18 3.66
N ILE A 389 6.27 15.73 2.88
CA ILE A 389 5.11 14.98 2.36
C ILE A 389 5.57 13.87 1.42
N LEU A 390 6.57 14.13 0.58
CA LEU A 390 7.18 13.09 -0.27
C LEU A 390 7.82 12.00 0.60
N GLN A 391 8.59 12.36 1.63
CA GLN A 391 9.18 11.37 2.54
C GLN A 391 8.12 10.50 3.24
N ASP A 392 7.02 11.10 3.71
CA ASP A 392 5.94 10.39 4.38
C ASP A 392 5.12 9.51 3.42
N THR A 393 5.09 9.88 2.14
CA THR A 393 4.55 9.04 1.06
C THR A 393 5.38 7.77 0.91
N THR A 394 6.70 7.91 0.81
CA THR A 394 7.60 6.75 0.72
C THR A 394 7.51 5.87 1.95
N ARG A 395 7.47 6.45 3.16
CA ARG A 395 7.27 5.68 4.40
C ARG A 395 5.99 4.85 4.39
N GLY A 396 4.90 5.41 3.86
CA GLY A 396 3.65 4.66 3.65
C GLY A 396 3.78 3.55 2.62
N LEU A 397 4.62 3.75 1.60
CA LEU A 397 4.84 2.79 0.52
C LEU A 397 5.79 1.65 0.89
N LEU A 398 6.69 1.80 1.87
CA LEU A 398 7.69 0.77 2.23
C LEU A 398 7.04 -0.58 2.55
N GLU A 399 6.03 -0.60 3.44
CA GLU A 399 5.36 -1.84 3.85
C GLU A 399 4.68 -2.53 2.65
N VAL A 400 3.86 -1.77 1.91
CA VAL A 400 3.09 -2.33 0.78
C VAL A 400 3.99 -2.76 -0.37
N GLY A 401 5.03 -1.97 -0.69
CA GLY A 401 5.97 -2.28 -1.76
C GLY A 401 6.78 -3.55 -1.50
N ILE A 402 7.24 -3.77 -0.28
CA ILE A 402 7.98 -4.99 0.08
C ILE A 402 7.06 -6.22 0.16
N ILE A 403 5.82 -6.06 0.65
CA ILE A 403 4.81 -7.14 0.58
C ILE A 403 4.56 -7.54 -0.88
N CYS A 404 4.41 -6.55 -1.77
CA CYS A 404 4.21 -6.82 -3.19
C CYS A 404 5.43 -7.48 -3.85
N ALA A 405 6.66 -7.11 -3.45
CA ALA A 405 7.88 -7.78 -3.90
C ALA A 405 7.91 -9.26 -3.50
N ILE A 406 7.56 -9.59 -2.25
CA ILE A 406 7.41 -10.99 -1.79
C ILE A 406 6.30 -11.70 -2.58
N ALA A 407 5.16 -11.05 -2.81
CA ALA A 407 4.08 -11.62 -3.61
C ALA A 407 4.56 -11.93 -5.05
N GLY A 408 5.40 -11.07 -5.64
CA GLY A 408 6.03 -11.31 -6.95
C GLY A 408 6.95 -12.54 -6.93
N LEU A 409 7.76 -12.72 -5.88
CA LEU A 409 8.57 -13.94 -5.72
C LEU A 409 7.69 -15.20 -5.60
N VAL A 410 6.60 -15.11 -4.84
CA VAL A 410 5.65 -16.21 -4.67
C VAL A 410 4.97 -16.57 -5.99
N ILE A 411 4.43 -15.58 -6.71
CA ILE A 411 3.78 -15.78 -8.01
C ILE A 411 4.79 -16.36 -9.00
N GLY A 412 6.03 -15.85 -9.03
CA GLY A 412 7.10 -16.38 -9.86
C GLY A 412 7.37 -17.87 -9.59
N SER A 413 7.46 -18.28 -8.32
CA SER A 413 7.66 -19.68 -7.94
C SER A 413 6.49 -20.59 -8.35
N ILE A 414 5.26 -20.12 -8.18
CA ILE A 414 4.04 -20.85 -8.58
C ILE A 414 3.95 -20.97 -10.10
N SER A 415 4.28 -19.90 -10.82
CA SER A 415 4.26 -19.87 -12.28
C SER A 415 5.35 -20.76 -12.87
N LEU A 416 6.55 -20.79 -12.28
CA LEU A 416 7.66 -21.61 -12.76
C LEU A 416 7.41 -23.11 -12.60
N THR A 417 6.71 -23.50 -11.54
CA THR A 417 6.34 -24.90 -11.27
C THR A 417 5.11 -25.37 -12.01
N GLY A 418 4.29 -24.44 -12.53
CA GLY A 418 2.99 -24.76 -13.11
C GLY A 418 1.91 -25.10 -12.08
N LEU A 419 2.20 -24.93 -10.78
CA LEU A 419 1.27 -25.31 -9.70
C LEU A 419 -0.09 -24.62 -9.83
N GLY A 420 -0.12 -23.36 -10.29
CA GLY A 420 -1.37 -22.63 -10.50
C GLY A 420 -2.30 -23.31 -11.51
N LEU A 421 -1.75 -23.86 -12.60
CA LEU A 421 -2.51 -24.62 -13.60
C LEU A 421 -2.95 -25.96 -13.04
N SER A 422 -2.03 -26.71 -12.42
CA SER A 422 -2.33 -28.02 -11.83
C SER A 422 -3.47 -27.94 -10.79
N LEU A 423 -3.45 -26.91 -9.93
CA LEU A 423 -4.51 -26.68 -8.94
C LEU A 423 -5.83 -26.30 -9.60
N SER A 424 -5.80 -25.48 -10.65
CA SER A 424 -7.00 -25.10 -11.39
C SER A 424 -7.65 -26.32 -12.05
N ASP A 425 -6.86 -27.15 -12.72
CA ASP A 425 -7.34 -28.39 -13.37
C ASP A 425 -7.91 -29.37 -12.34
N ALA A 426 -7.26 -29.50 -11.17
CA ALA A 426 -7.76 -30.33 -10.08
C ALA A 426 -9.11 -29.83 -9.54
N LEU A 427 -9.29 -28.51 -9.39
CA LEU A 427 -10.55 -27.92 -8.96
C LEU A 427 -11.66 -28.11 -10.00
N VAL A 428 -11.34 -27.95 -11.29
CA VAL A 428 -12.30 -28.21 -12.38
C VAL A 428 -12.73 -29.68 -12.35
N THR A 429 -11.77 -30.61 -12.25
CA THR A 429 -12.06 -32.04 -12.16
C THR A 429 -12.91 -32.40 -10.93
N LEU A 430 -12.70 -31.70 -9.81
CA LEU A 430 -13.52 -31.85 -8.59
C LEU A 430 -14.91 -31.24 -8.73
N SER A 431 -15.10 -30.23 -9.58
CA SER A 431 -16.38 -29.55 -9.77
C SER A 431 -17.38 -30.30 -10.64
N GLY A 432 -16.92 -31.36 -11.36
CA GLY A 432 -17.71 -32.10 -12.35
C GLY A 432 -17.55 -31.50 -13.74
#